data_AF-A0A7J4GN67-F1
#
_entry.id   AF-A0A7J4GN67-F1
#
_cell.length_a   1.000
_cell.length_b   1.000
_cell.length_c   1.000
_cell.angle_alpha   90.00
_cell.angle_beta   90.00
_cell.angle_gamma   90.00
#
_symmetry.space_group_name_H-M   'P 1'
#
loop_
_entity.id
_entity.type
_entity.pdbx_description
1 polymer ?
#
loop_
_entity_poly.entity_id
_entity_poly.type
_entity_poly.pdbx_seq_one_letter_code
_entity_poly.pdbx_strand_id
1 'polypeptide(L)'
;MAKPWSASHIGFLAGEFTELRISADVKEQLVKLMLAELDRLVPTMEDETIENHPERKTLDDPQRTRLNYNRTRELMIERISKLESVGSAAVQRGIDDLETFLSTTIRAASEAAAVDRVGTIKPRHLQKVVKLQDDGVDIAKVMPSPEDDSLSEAMGSGANVLTPTSLRRMAKQFAEMPVTDAAIEELLALYYDVVEQTEAGIRESIMLGNSAEGFIQRLSEMKSLMMLGWMKRMLKRSGEYARERGYKRIDIEQVVHLDAFQI
;
A
#
# COMPACT_ATOMS: atom_id res chain seq x y z
N MET A 1 18.29 23.59 27.25
CA MET A 1 17.83 22.28 26.71
C MET A 1 16.32 22.25 26.78
N ALA A 2 15.63 21.78 25.74
CA ALA A 2 14.18 21.63 25.77
C ALA A 2 13.78 20.57 26.82
N LYS A 3 12.61 20.71 27.44
CA LYS A 3 12.10 19.69 28.37
C LYS A 3 11.65 18.46 27.57
N PRO A 4 11.98 17.23 27.99
CA PRO A 4 11.49 16.03 27.34
C PRO A 4 9.98 15.85 27.56
N TRP A 5 9.38 14.95 26.78
CA TRP A 5 7.99 14.53 26.98
C TRP A 5 7.77 13.95 28.38
N SER A 6 6.56 14.09 28.92
CA SER A 6 6.23 13.46 30.19
C SER A 6 6.06 11.94 30.01
N ALA A 7 6.51 11.17 31.01
CA ALA A 7 6.34 9.72 31.02
C ALA A 7 4.86 9.31 30.93
N SER A 8 3.96 10.11 31.50
CA SER A 8 2.50 9.89 31.38
C SER A 8 2.01 10.05 29.94
N HIS A 9 2.48 11.06 29.21
CA HIS A 9 2.11 11.26 27.80
C HIS A 9 2.64 10.12 26.92
N ILE A 10 3.92 9.79 27.05
CA ILE A 10 4.52 8.66 26.31
C ILE A 10 3.82 7.34 26.64
N GLY A 11 3.52 7.12 27.92
CA GLY A 11 2.79 5.92 28.35
C GLY A 11 1.35 5.85 27.85
N PHE A 12 0.68 6.99 27.63
CA PHE A 12 -0.64 7.03 27.01
C PHE A 12 -0.55 6.63 25.53
N LEU A 13 0.34 7.26 24.76
CA LEU A 13 0.53 6.93 23.34
C LEU A 13 1.00 5.48 23.13
N ALA A 14 1.91 5.00 23.97
CA ALA A 14 2.43 3.65 23.87
C ALA A 14 1.35 2.58 24.13
N GLY A 15 0.30 2.91 24.90
CA GLY A 15 -0.83 2.03 25.16
C GLY A 15 -1.68 1.74 23.92
N GLU A 16 -1.67 2.61 22.91
CA GLU A 16 -2.38 2.36 21.64
C GLU A 16 -1.77 1.19 20.85
N PHE A 17 -0.55 0.76 21.19
CA PHE A 17 0.15 -0.33 20.52
C PHE A 17 0.14 -1.65 21.31
N THR A 18 -0.45 -1.67 22.51
CA THR A 18 -0.46 -2.87 23.35
C THR A 18 -1.58 -2.87 24.38
N GLU A 19 -2.20 -4.04 24.58
CA GLU A 19 -3.18 -4.28 25.64
C GLU A 19 -2.52 -4.48 27.03
N LEU A 20 -1.18 -4.58 27.09
CA LEU A 20 -0.46 -4.79 28.34
C LEU A 20 -0.31 -3.49 29.14
N ARG A 21 -0.41 -3.60 30.46
CA ARG A 21 -0.14 -2.46 31.34
C ARG A 21 1.35 -2.10 31.32
N ILE A 22 1.65 -0.86 30.93
CA ILE A 22 3.01 -0.32 30.94
C ILE A 22 3.34 0.21 32.35
N SER A 23 4.42 -0.30 32.96
CA SER A 23 4.89 0.15 34.28
C SER A 23 5.48 1.57 34.23
N ALA A 24 5.57 2.23 35.39
CA ALA A 24 6.12 3.59 35.47
C ALA A 24 7.58 3.63 34.98
N ASP A 25 8.42 2.71 35.45
CA ASP A 25 9.83 2.62 35.05
C ASP A 25 10.00 2.44 33.54
N VAL A 26 9.15 1.62 32.90
CA VAL A 26 9.19 1.45 31.44
C VAL A 26 8.83 2.75 30.73
N LYS A 27 7.83 3.51 31.20
CA LYS A 27 7.48 4.82 30.61
C LYS A 27 8.64 5.80 30.68
N GLU A 28 9.37 5.82 31.79
CA GLU A 28 10.57 6.65 31.93
C GLU A 28 11.69 6.21 30.99
N GLN A 29 11.89 4.90 30.83
CA GLN A 29 12.86 4.36 29.88
C GLN A 29 12.49 4.68 28.43
N LEU A 30 11.21 4.62 28.07
CA LEU A 30 10.73 4.98 26.74
C LEU A 30 11.04 6.45 26.39
N VAL A 31 10.86 7.38 27.33
CA VAL A 31 11.25 8.79 27.12
C VAL A 31 12.74 8.89 26.78
N LYS A 32 13.61 8.17 27.50
CA LYS A 32 15.07 8.19 27.25
C LYS A 32 15.41 7.60 25.88
N LEU A 33 14.78 6.49 25.50
CA LEU A 33 14.98 5.85 24.20
C LEU A 33 14.54 6.77 23.04
N MET A 34 13.40 7.45 23.17
CA MET A 34 12.94 8.40 22.16
C MET A 34 13.86 9.60 21.99
N LEU A 35 14.46 10.10 23.07
CA LEU A 35 15.46 11.17 22.99
C LEU A 35 16.73 10.69 22.28
N ALA A 36 17.22 9.49 22.64
CA ALA A 36 18.39 8.90 21.97
C ALA A 36 18.12 8.66 20.48
N GLU A 37 16.89 8.33 20.10
CA GLU A 37 16.51 8.21 18.70
C GLU A 37 16.44 9.56 17.98
N LEU A 38 15.98 10.64 18.64
CA LEU A 38 16.09 11.99 18.08
C LEU A 38 17.55 12.41 17.85
N ASP A 39 18.44 12.08 18.79
CA ASP A 39 19.87 12.37 18.66
C ASP A 39 20.50 11.68 17.43
N ARG A 40 19.89 10.57 16.97
CA ARG A 40 20.28 9.86 15.74
C ARG A 40 19.59 10.43 14.49
N LEU A 41 18.29 10.72 14.57
CA LEU A 41 17.47 11.13 13.42
C LEU A 41 17.78 12.55 12.94
N VAL A 42 17.90 13.51 13.86
CA VAL A 42 18.01 14.93 13.50
C VAL A 42 19.25 15.23 12.64
N PRO A 43 20.46 14.75 12.98
CA PRO A 43 21.63 14.98 12.12
C PRO A 43 21.45 14.39 10.72
N THR A 44 20.88 13.18 10.62
CA THR A 44 20.62 12.53 9.33
C THR A 44 19.67 13.37 8.47
N MET A 45 18.56 13.84 9.06
CA MET A 45 17.60 14.70 8.36
C MET A 45 18.20 16.06 7.97
N GLU A 46 19.11 16.60 8.78
CA GLU A 46 19.80 17.86 8.51
C GLU A 46 20.74 17.72 7.31
N ASP A 47 21.57 16.68 7.29
CA ASP A 47 22.45 16.36 6.17
C ASP A 47 21.65 16.19 4.87
N GLU A 48 20.57 15.39 4.90
CA GLU A 48 19.70 15.18 3.74
C GLU A 48 18.95 16.46 3.30
N THR A 49 18.58 17.34 4.24
CA THR A 49 17.96 18.64 3.92
C THR A 49 18.94 19.54 3.18
N ILE A 50 20.19 19.60 3.65
CA ILE A 50 21.25 20.45 3.07
C ILE A 50 21.69 19.90 1.71
N GLU A 51 21.78 18.58 1.56
CA GLU A 51 22.13 17.94 0.29
C GLU A 51 21.13 18.27 -0.82
N ASN A 52 19.83 18.23 -0.51
CA ASN A 52 18.77 18.54 -1.46
C ASN A 52 18.57 20.06 -1.66
N HIS A 53 18.75 20.86 -0.61
CA HIS A 53 18.52 22.31 -0.59
C HIS A 53 19.59 23.06 0.22
N PRO A 54 20.78 23.33 -0.35
CA PRO A 54 21.92 23.89 0.37
C PRO A 54 21.67 25.23 1.06
N GLU A 55 20.73 26.04 0.54
CA GLU A 55 20.37 27.35 1.08
C GLU A 55 19.32 27.29 2.20
N ARG A 56 18.75 26.12 2.48
CA ARG A 56 17.63 25.98 3.41
C ARG A 56 18.10 26.07 4.86
N LYS A 57 17.36 26.83 5.66
CA LYS A 57 17.65 27.08 7.09
C LYS A 57 16.67 26.41 8.06
N THR A 58 15.81 25.55 7.54
CA THR A 58 14.75 24.87 8.29
C THR A 58 14.80 23.41 7.94
N LEU A 59 15.02 22.55 8.95
CA LEU A 59 14.97 21.09 8.82
C LEU A 59 13.69 20.68 8.10
N ASP A 60 13.82 19.89 7.04
CA ASP A 60 12.69 19.41 6.23
C ASP A 60 12.51 17.91 6.32
N ASP A 61 11.47 17.40 5.66
CA ASP A 61 11.36 16.00 5.26
C ASP A 61 11.98 15.83 3.86
N PRO A 62 13.27 15.43 3.76
CA PRO A 62 13.98 15.30 2.49
C PRO A 62 13.46 14.14 1.63
N GLN A 63 12.71 13.21 2.24
CA GLN A 63 12.20 12.03 1.55
C GLN A 63 10.86 12.28 0.84
N ARG A 64 10.19 13.41 1.12
CA ARG A 64 8.86 13.70 0.59
C ARG A 64 8.69 15.16 0.16
N THR A 65 8.27 15.36 -1.08
CA THR A 65 7.71 16.66 -1.51
C THR A 65 6.27 16.77 -1.01
N ARG A 66 6.02 17.72 -0.10
CA ARG A 66 4.69 17.92 0.50
C ARG A 66 3.97 19.18 0.02
N LEU A 67 2.66 19.23 0.19
CA LEU A 67 1.90 20.47 -0.02
C LEU A 67 2.38 21.56 0.94
N ASN A 68 2.42 22.80 0.45
CA ASN A 68 2.90 23.93 1.24
C ASN A 68 1.98 24.17 2.46
N TYR A 69 2.55 24.12 3.66
CA TYR A 69 1.82 24.28 4.90
C TYR A 69 1.09 25.61 5.03
N ASN A 70 1.78 26.74 4.81
CA ASN A 70 1.20 28.07 4.97
C ASN A 70 0.06 28.29 3.98
N ARG A 71 0.27 27.87 2.73
CA ARG A 71 -0.75 27.98 1.69
C ARG A 71 -1.99 27.13 2.01
N THR A 72 -1.78 25.90 2.46
CA THR A 72 -2.87 25.01 2.86
C THR A 72 -3.64 25.58 4.04
N ARG A 73 -2.95 26.13 5.04
CA ARG A 73 -3.58 26.79 6.19
C ARG A 73 -4.47 27.96 5.77
N GLU A 74 -3.98 28.86 4.92
CA GLU A 74 -4.77 29.98 4.39
C GLU A 74 -6.03 29.49 3.67
N LEU A 75 -5.90 28.49 2.80
CA LEU A 75 -7.03 27.89 2.08
C LEU A 75 -8.05 27.25 3.02
N MET A 76 -7.60 26.65 4.13
CA MET A 76 -8.51 26.12 5.16
C MET A 76 -9.21 27.25 5.92
N ILE A 77 -8.51 28.33 6.28
CA ILE A 77 -9.09 29.50 6.96
C ILE A 77 -10.19 30.13 6.10
N GLU A 78 -10.01 30.24 4.79
CA GLU A 78 -11.03 30.76 3.87
C GLU A 78 -12.30 29.89 3.81
N ARG A 79 -12.23 28.62 4.23
CA ARG A 79 -13.32 27.63 4.12
C ARG A 79 -14.05 27.36 5.43
N ILE A 80 -13.48 27.71 6.57
CA ILE A 80 -14.18 27.58 7.86
C ILE A 80 -15.22 28.70 7.99
N SER A 81 -16.44 28.33 8.38
CA SER A 81 -17.55 29.28 8.57
C SER A 81 -18.03 29.37 10.02
N LYS A 82 -17.74 28.35 10.84
CA LYS A 82 -18.17 28.25 12.24
C LYS A 82 -17.03 28.51 13.24
N LEU A 83 -15.79 28.58 12.76
CA LEU A 83 -14.58 28.69 13.57
C LEU A 83 -13.78 29.89 13.07
N GLU A 84 -12.97 30.48 13.96
CA GLU A 84 -12.18 31.68 13.65
C GLU A 84 -10.75 31.36 13.20
N SER A 85 -10.26 30.13 13.42
CA SER A 85 -8.88 29.76 13.07
C SER A 85 -8.70 28.26 12.81
N VAL A 86 -7.59 27.93 12.16
CA VAL A 86 -7.15 26.55 11.89
C VAL A 86 -5.86 26.27 12.64
N GLY A 87 -5.89 25.25 13.51
CA GLY A 87 -4.74 24.78 14.28
C GLY A 87 -3.76 23.93 13.46
N SER A 88 -2.49 23.88 13.87
CA SER A 88 -1.41 23.21 13.12
C SER A 88 -1.65 21.72 12.87
N ALA A 89 -2.19 21.00 13.85
CA ALA A 89 -2.54 19.59 13.70
C ALA A 89 -3.61 19.37 12.62
N ALA A 90 -4.59 20.27 12.52
CA ALA A 90 -5.62 20.20 11.49
C ALA A 90 -5.04 20.48 10.09
N VAL A 91 -4.07 21.41 9.99
CA VAL A 91 -3.38 21.68 8.72
C VAL A 91 -2.58 20.46 8.27
N GLN A 92 -1.82 19.83 9.16
CA GLN A 92 -1.03 18.64 8.80
C GLN A 92 -1.91 17.48 8.37
N ARG A 93 -2.97 17.19 9.12
CA ARG A 93 -3.96 16.19 8.69
C ARG A 93 -4.57 16.56 7.33
N GLY A 94 -4.92 17.82 7.11
CA GLY A 94 -5.45 18.29 5.85
C GLY A 94 -4.48 18.09 4.68
N ILE A 95 -3.19 18.30 4.90
CA ILE A 95 -2.14 18.02 3.91
C ILE A 95 -2.09 16.52 3.58
N ASP A 96 -2.08 15.66 4.61
CA ASP A 96 -2.07 14.21 4.41
C ASP A 96 -3.30 13.70 3.64
N ASP A 97 -4.49 14.19 4.00
CA ASP A 97 -5.74 13.84 3.33
C ASP A 97 -5.75 14.33 1.86
N LEU A 98 -5.25 15.54 1.60
CA LEU A 98 -5.15 16.11 0.24
C LEU A 98 -4.11 15.40 -0.63
N GLU A 99 -2.96 15.04 -0.07
CA GLU A 99 -1.93 14.26 -0.78
C GLU A 99 -2.45 12.85 -1.12
N THR A 100 -3.17 12.22 -0.19
CA THR A 100 -3.83 10.92 -0.42
C THR A 100 -4.88 11.02 -1.53
N PHE A 101 -5.69 12.08 -1.50
CA PHE A 101 -6.68 12.36 -2.54
C PHE A 101 -6.03 12.58 -3.91
N LEU A 102 -4.96 13.39 -3.97
CA LEU A 102 -4.22 13.66 -5.21
C LEU A 102 -3.60 12.39 -5.79
N SER A 103 -2.90 11.62 -4.95
CA SER A 103 -2.27 10.35 -5.35
C SER A 103 -3.30 9.38 -5.95
N THR A 104 -4.41 9.15 -5.22
CA THR A 104 -5.49 8.27 -5.65
C THR A 104 -6.10 8.72 -6.98
N THR A 105 -6.36 10.02 -7.10
CA THR A 105 -6.97 10.62 -8.29
C THR A 105 -6.06 10.49 -9.52
N ILE A 106 -4.78 10.83 -9.38
CA ILE A 106 -3.81 10.75 -10.48
C ILE A 106 -3.57 9.31 -10.90
N ARG A 107 -3.51 8.38 -9.95
CA ARG A 107 -3.32 6.96 -10.28
C ARG A 107 -4.51 6.39 -11.05
N ALA A 108 -5.74 6.71 -10.65
CA ALA A 108 -6.93 6.29 -11.39
C ALA A 108 -6.96 6.91 -12.80
N ALA A 109 -6.56 8.18 -12.93
CA ALA A 109 -6.48 8.84 -14.23
C ALA A 109 -5.36 8.26 -15.11
N SER A 110 -4.26 7.81 -14.49
CA SER A 110 -3.17 7.09 -15.14
C SER A 110 -3.63 5.73 -15.68
N GLU A 111 -4.39 4.97 -14.90
CA GLU A 111 -4.98 3.71 -15.36
C GLU A 111 -5.94 3.91 -16.52
N ALA A 112 -6.81 4.92 -16.43
CA ALA A 112 -7.70 5.28 -17.53
C ALA A 112 -6.91 5.68 -18.80
N ALA A 113 -5.76 6.34 -18.66
CA ALA A 113 -4.86 6.65 -19.77
C ALA A 113 -4.17 5.40 -20.36
N ALA A 114 -3.80 4.45 -19.50
CA ALA A 114 -3.19 3.18 -19.90
C ALA A 114 -4.19 2.30 -20.67
N VAL A 115 -5.46 2.28 -20.26
CA VAL A 115 -6.56 1.63 -21.01
C VAL A 115 -6.69 2.23 -22.41
N ASP A 116 -6.61 3.56 -22.51
CA ASP A 116 -6.65 4.27 -23.78
C ASP A 116 -5.30 4.17 -24.56
N ARG A 117 -4.30 3.41 -24.04
CA ARG A 117 -2.95 3.19 -24.59
C ARG A 117 -2.18 4.47 -24.94
N VAL A 118 -2.32 5.49 -24.10
CA VAL A 118 -1.64 6.77 -24.29
C VAL A 118 -0.68 7.06 -23.14
N GLY A 119 0.52 7.52 -23.46
CA GLY A 119 1.54 7.92 -22.47
C GLY A 119 1.27 9.27 -21.80
N THR A 120 0.05 9.78 -21.83
CA THR A 120 -0.29 11.11 -21.29
C THR A 120 -1.68 11.13 -20.69
N ILE A 121 -1.80 11.56 -19.44
CA ILE A 121 -3.08 11.79 -18.78
C ILE A 121 -3.73 13.04 -19.39
N LYS A 122 -4.92 12.89 -19.98
CA LYS A 122 -5.70 13.95 -20.63
C LYS A 122 -6.94 14.27 -19.81
N PRO A 123 -7.60 15.43 -20.02
CA PRO A 123 -8.81 15.82 -19.28
C PRO A 123 -9.89 14.74 -19.25
N ARG A 124 -10.09 14.02 -20.36
CA ARG A 124 -11.03 12.90 -20.45
C ARG A 124 -10.77 11.75 -19.48
N HIS A 125 -9.51 11.48 -19.12
CA HIS A 125 -9.18 10.42 -18.17
C HIS A 125 -9.53 10.86 -16.76
N LEU A 126 -9.23 12.12 -16.42
CA LEU A 126 -9.62 12.70 -15.13
C LEU A 126 -11.15 12.81 -14.99
N GLN A 127 -11.86 13.16 -16.06
CA GLN A 127 -13.34 13.20 -16.07
C GLN A 127 -13.97 11.84 -15.77
N LYS A 128 -13.37 10.74 -16.23
CA LYS A 128 -13.82 9.38 -15.87
C LYS A 128 -13.71 9.15 -14.35
N VAL A 129 -12.60 9.59 -13.75
CA VAL A 129 -12.35 9.49 -12.30
C VAL A 129 -13.33 10.34 -11.49
N VAL A 130 -13.54 11.60 -11.89
CA VAL A 130 -14.49 12.50 -11.22
C VAL A 130 -15.91 11.93 -11.29
N LYS A 131 -16.32 11.40 -12.44
CA LYS A 131 -17.64 10.77 -12.58
C LYS A 131 -17.84 9.58 -11.63
N LEU A 132 -16.81 8.74 -11.46
CA LEU A 132 -16.85 7.64 -10.50
C LEU A 132 -17.02 8.15 -9.06
N GLN A 133 -16.36 9.25 -8.69
CA GLN A 133 -16.55 9.87 -7.37
C GLN A 133 -17.97 10.43 -7.19
N ASP A 134 -18.51 11.10 -8.21
CA ASP A 134 -19.88 11.63 -8.20
C ASP A 134 -20.92 10.51 -8.09
N ASP A 135 -20.66 9.35 -8.69
CA ASP A 135 -21.47 8.13 -8.60
C ASP A 135 -21.28 7.40 -7.24
N GLY A 136 -20.50 7.96 -6.31
CA GLY A 136 -20.29 7.45 -4.95
C GLY A 136 -19.27 6.31 -4.85
N VAL A 137 -18.47 6.07 -5.88
CA VAL A 137 -17.43 5.03 -5.88
C VAL A 137 -16.20 5.53 -5.12
N ASP A 138 -15.82 4.79 -4.08
CA ASP A 138 -14.60 5.05 -3.31
C ASP A 138 -13.37 4.54 -4.07
N ILE A 139 -12.77 5.42 -4.85
CA ILE A 139 -11.61 5.12 -5.70
C ILE A 139 -10.41 4.63 -4.88
N ALA A 140 -10.27 5.07 -3.63
CA ALA A 140 -9.19 4.62 -2.75
C ALA A 140 -9.34 3.14 -2.37
N LYS A 141 -10.57 2.61 -2.33
CA LYS A 141 -10.83 1.17 -2.10
C LYS A 141 -10.73 0.31 -3.36
N VAL A 142 -11.02 0.89 -4.52
CA VAL A 142 -10.97 0.17 -5.80
C VAL A 142 -9.55 0.09 -6.33
N MET A 143 -8.69 1.04 -5.96
CA MET A 143 -7.30 1.07 -6.39
C MET A 143 -6.34 0.38 -5.40
N PRO A 144 -5.34 -0.39 -5.86
CA PRO A 144 -4.38 -1.11 -4.98
C PRO A 144 -3.56 -0.14 -4.10
N SER A 145 -3.31 -0.36 -2.80
CA SER A 145 -2.60 0.62 -1.95
C SER A 145 -1.13 0.85 -2.36
N PRO A 146 -0.48 2.01 -2.08
CA PRO A 146 0.97 2.20 -2.24
C PRO A 146 1.82 1.16 -1.49
N GLU A 147 1.28 0.50 -0.47
CA GLU A 147 1.95 -0.64 0.19
C GLU A 147 2.20 -1.82 -0.78
N ASP A 148 1.50 -1.89 -1.91
CA ASP A 148 1.77 -2.88 -2.96
C ASP A 148 3.04 -2.54 -3.80
N ASP A 149 3.62 -1.32 -3.69
CA ASP A 149 4.93 -0.99 -4.28
C ASP A 149 6.12 -1.58 -3.49
N SER A 150 5.92 -1.92 -2.21
CA SER A 150 6.95 -2.61 -1.39
C SER A 150 7.32 -4.00 -1.94
N LEU A 151 6.43 -4.62 -2.72
CA LEU A 151 6.72 -5.85 -3.48
C LEU A 151 7.73 -5.59 -4.61
N SER A 152 7.68 -4.42 -5.25
CA SER A 152 8.61 -4.04 -6.33
C SER A 152 10.05 -3.90 -5.79
N GLU A 153 10.21 -3.35 -4.58
CA GLU A 153 11.49 -3.30 -3.87
C GLU A 153 11.98 -4.69 -3.44
N ALA A 154 11.07 -5.56 -2.99
CA ALA A 154 11.44 -6.92 -2.56
C ALA A 154 11.91 -7.82 -3.70
N MET A 155 11.64 -7.47 -4.95
CA MET A 155 11.95 -8.29 -6.13
C MET A 155 13.25 -7.91 -6.83
N GLY A 156 13.83 -6.73 -6.57
CA GLY A 156 14.99 -6.24 -7.29
C GLY A 156 14.71 -5.99 -8.77
N SER A 157 15.32 -4.96 -9.34
CA SER A 157 15.17 -4.64 -10.76
C SER A 157 15.76 -5.76 -11.63
N GLY A 158 14.94 -6.73 -12.05
CA GLY A 158 15.28 -7.66 -13.14
C GLY A 158 15.14 -9.16 -12.88
N ALA A 159 13.94 -9.64 -12.50
CA ALA A 159 13.47 -10.99 -12.87
C ALA A 159 11.97 -11.16 -12.55
N ASN A 160 11.12 -11.15 -13.58
CA ASN A 160 9.67 -11.46 -13.50
C ASN A 160 9.36 -12.94 -13.20
N VAL A 161 10.22 -13.67 -12.49
CA VAL A 161 10.07 -15.12 -12.29
C VAL A 161 9.71 -15.43 -10.84
N LEU A 162 8.51 -15.97 -10.63
CA LEU A 162 8.09 -16.52 -9.35
C LEU A 162 8.96 -17.75 -9.02
N THR A 163 9.79 -17.65 -7.98
CA THR A 163 10.64 -18.75 -7.51
C THR A 163 10.07 -19.38 -6.23
N PRO A 164 10.35 -20.67 -5.95
CA PRO A 164 10.01 -21.30 -4.68
C PRO A 164 10.47 -20.49 -3.45
N THR A 165 11.64 -19.87 -3.53
CA THR A 165 12.20 -19.02 -2.46
C THR A 165 11.37 -17.75 -2.26
N SER A 166 10.96 -17.09 -3.34
CA SER A 166 10.09 -15.91 -3.27
C SER A 166 8.71 -16.25 -2.68
N LEU A 167 8.14 -17.40 -3.04
CA LEU A 167 6.88 -17.91 -2.52
C LEU A 167 6.91 -18.19 -1.03
N ARG A 168 7.98 -18.81 -0.52
CA ARG A 168 8.16 -19.03 0.93
C ARG A 168 8.20 -17.71 1.70
N ARG A 169 8.90 -16.71 1.17
CA ARG A 169 8.97 -15.38 1.77
C ARG A 169 7.59 -14.72 1.79
N MET A 170 6.87 -14.79 0.67
CA MET A 170 5.50 -14.27 0.55
C MET A 170 4.53 -14.98 1.50
N ALA A 171 4.61 -16.30 1.65
CA ALA A 171 3.73 -17.02 2.56
C ALA A 171 3.96 -16.66 4.02
N LYS A 172 5.23 -16.48 4.42
CA LYS A 172 5.57 -15.96 5.74
C LYS A 172 5.00 -14.55 5.96
N GLN A 173 5.03 -13.70 4.92
CA GLN A 173 4.57 -12.31 4.98
C GLN A 173 3.04 -12.17 4.96
N PHE A 174 2.33 -12.98 4.16
CA PHE A 174 0.90 -12.77 3.87
C PHE A 174 -0.03 -13.82 4.49
N ALA A 175 0.47 -15.03 4.75
CA ALA A 175 -0.31 -16.09 5.39
C ALA A 175 0.08 -16.28 6.86
N GLU A 176 1.21 -15.70 7.28
CA GLU A 176 1.83 -15.84 8.62
C GLU A 176 2.11 -17.30 9.01
N MET A 177 2.27 -18.18 8.02
CA MET A 177 2.54 -19.60 8.26
C MET A 177 3.49 -20.22 7.24
N PRO A 178 4.24 -21.26 7.65
CA PRO A 178 5.12 -21.99 6.74
C PRO A 178 4.30 -22.77 5.71
N VAL A 179 4.92 -23.03 4.55
CA VAL A 179 4.33 -23.77 3.42
C VAL A 179 5.22 -24.96 3.09
N THR A 180 4.61 -26.11 2.82
CA THR A 180 5.34 -27.31 2.40
C THR A 180 5.86 -27.17 0.96
N ASP A 181 6.93 -27.89 0.67
CA ASP A 181 7.54 -27.91 -0.67
C ASP A 181 6.54 -28.37 -1.72
N ALA A 182 5.73 -29.36 -1.36
CA ALA A 182 4.67 -29.90 -2.19
C ALA A 182 3.55 -28.88 -2.48
N ALA A 183 3.18 -28.05 -1.50
CA ALA A 183 2.23 -26.96 -1.70
C ALA A 183 2.81 -25.80 -2.53
N ILE A 184 4.12 -25.57 -2.47
CA ILE A 184 4.80 -24.56 -3.30
C ILE A 184 4.82 -24.98 -4.77
N GLU A 185 5.10 -26.25 -5.04
CA GLU A 185 5.05 -26.82 -6.39
C GLU A 185 3.65 -26.72 -6.98
N GLU A 186 2.62 -27.05 -6.19
CA GLU A 186 1.22 -26.91 -6.58
C GLU A 186 0.82 -25.45 -6.86
N LEU A 187 1.22 -24.52 -5.98
CA LEU A 187 0.95 -23.08 -6.18
C LEU A 187 1.61 -22.54 -7.45
N LEU A 188 2.82 -23.02 -7.77
CA LEU A 188 3.51 -22.64 -9.02
C LEU A 188 2.80 -23.19 -10.24
N ALA A 189 2.43 -24.47 -10.23
CA ALA A 189 1.68 -25.09 -11.32
C ALA A 189 0.35 -24.36 -11.56
N LEU A 190 -0.41 -24.12 -10.50
CA LEU A 190 -1.69 -23.42 -10.57
C LEU A 190 -1.53 -21.97 -11.08
N TYR A 191 -0.47 -21.27 -10.66
CA TYR A 191 -0.17 -19.92 -11.16
C TYR A 191 0.06 -19.92 -12.67
N TYR A 192 0.84 -20.86 -13.19
CA TYR A 192 1.10 -20.95 -14.63
C TYR A 192 -0.15 -21.34 -15.42
N ASP A 193 -0.97 -22.25 -14.90
CA ASP A 193 -2.24 -22.63 -15.53
C ASP A 193 -3.20 -21.42 -15.62
N VAL A 194 -3.29 -20.63 -14.56
CA VAL A 194 -4.13 -19.42 -14.53
C VAL A 194 -3.60 -18.35 -15.49
N VAL A 195 -2.27 -18.18 -15.59
CA VAL A 195 -1.65 -17.29 -16.59
C VAL A 195 -1.97 -17.74 -18.02
N GLU A 196 -1.80 -19.03 -18.32
CA GLU A 196 -2.07 -19.59 -19.65
C GLU A 196 -3.56 -19.42 -20.04
N GLN A 197 -4.49 -19.72 -19.13
CA GLN A 197 -5.92 -19.54 -19.36
C GLN A 197 -6.31 -18.06 -19.52
N THR A 198 -5.65 -17.16 -18.77
CA THR A 198 -5.87 -15.72 -18.92
C THR A 198 -5.34 -15.22 -20.26
N GLU A 199 -4.16 -15.67 -20.70
CA GLU A 199 -3.62 -15.36 -22.04
C GLU A 199 -4.51 -15.89 -23.15
N ALA A 200 -4.97 -17.14 -23.04
CA ALA A 200 -5.88 -17.76 -24.00
C ALA A 200 -7.19 -16.96 -24.12
N GLY A 201 -7.77 -16.56 -22.99
CA GLY A 201 -8.97 -15.73 -22.95
C GLY A 201 -8.77 -14.31 -23.51
N ILE A 202 -7.57 -13.72 -23.34
CA ILE A 202 -7.22 -12.45 -23.98
C ILE A 202 -7.15 -12.62 -25.50
N ARG A 203 -6.49 -13.68 -25.99
CA ARG A 203 -6.40 -13.95 -27.43
C ARG A 203 -7.79 -14.23 -28.02
N GLU A 204 -8.62 -15.00 -27.32
CA GLU A 204 -9.98 -15.32 -27.74
C GLU A 204 -10.87 -14.06 -27.79
N SER A 205 -10.82 -13.20 -26.78
CA SER A 205 -11.59 -11.94 -26.75
C SER A 205 -11.14 -10.95 -27.84
N ILE A 206 -9.85 -10.91 -28.20
CA ILE A 206 -9.34 -10.15 -29.34
C ILE A 206 -9.81 -10.74 -30.68
N MET A 207 -9.78 -12.06 -30.84
CA MET A 207 -10.07 -12.74 -32.11
C MET A 207 -11.57 -12.86 -32.40
N LEU A 208 -12.40 -13.04 -31.37
CA LEU A 208 -13.85 -13.19 -31.52
C LEU A 208 -14.62 -11.87 -31.39
N GLY A 209 -13.95 -10.77 -31.02
CA GLY A 209 -14.55 -9.44 -30.89
C GLY A 209 -15.66 -9.35 -29.83
N ASN A 210 -15.77 -10.35 -28.94
CA ASN A 210 -16.89 -10.49 -28.04
C ASN A 210 -16.62 -9.83 -26.69
N SER A 211 -17.28 -8.69 -26.50
CA SER A 211 -17.38 -7.84 -25.31
C SER A 211 -16.09 -7.15 -24.86
N ALA A 212 -16.08 -5.82 -24.95
CA ALA A 212 -15.04 -4.99 -24.37
C ALA A 212 -14.94 -5.19 -22.85
N GLU A 213 -16.03 -5.54 -22.17
CA GLU A 213 -16.03 -5.86 -20.74
C GLU A 213 -15.20 -7.11 -20.42
N GLY A 214 -15.35 -8.20 -21.18
CA GLY A 214 -14.57 -9.43 -20.96
C GLY A 214 -13.08 -9.26 -21.22
N PHE A 215 -12.72 -8.43 -22.21
CA PHE A 215 -11.33 -8.07 -22.48
C PHE A 215 -10.71 -7.24 -21.34
N ILE A 216 -11.44 -6.24 -20.83
CA ILE A 216 -10.98 -5.39 -19.71
C ILE A 216 -10.82 -6.23 -18.43
N GLN A 217 -11.76 -7.13 -18.15
CA GLN A 217 -11.68 -8.02 -17.01
C GLN A 217 -10.44 -8.92 -17.08
N ARG A 218 -10.21 -9.59 -18.21
CA ARG A 218 -9.05 -10.48 -18.38
C ARG A 218 -7.71 -9.73 -18.38
N LEU A 219 -7.68 -8.49 -18.86
CA LEU A 219 -6.51 -7.62 -18.71
C LEU A 219 -6.25 -7.25 -17.24
N SER A 220 -7.31 -7.00 -16.45
CA SER A 220 -7.19 -6.74 -15.02
C SER A 220 -6.71 -7.99 -14.26
N GLU A 221 -7.23 -9.17 -14.61
CA GLU A 221 -6.76 -10.47 -14.10
C GLU A 221 -5.29 -10.71 -14.45
N MET A 222 -4.88 -10.45 -15.70
CA MET A 222 -3.48 -10.54 -16.13
C MET A 222 -2.58 -9.55 -15.37
N LYS A 223 -3.03 -8.32 -15.14
CA LYS A 223 -2.33 -7.34 -14.30
C LYS A 223 -2.20 -7.83 -12.85
N SER A 224 -3.25 -8.43 -12.29
CA SER A 224 -3.22 -9.06 -10.97
C SER A 224 -2.28 -10.26 -10.89
N LEU A 225 -2.14 -11.04 -11.97
CA LEU A 225 -1.21 -12.16 -12.06
C LEU A 225 0.24 -11.68 -12.18
N MET A 226 0.50 -10.69 -13.03
CA MET A 226 1.83 -10.06 -13.19
C MET A 226 2.32 -9.37 -11.91
N MET A 227 1.40 -8.83 -11.09
CA MET A 227 1.69 -8.18 -9.82
C MET A 227 1.60 -9.12 -8.61
N LEU A 228 1.46 -10.43 -8.83
CA LEU A 228 1.35 -11.47 -7.80
C LEU A 228 0.19 -11.28 -6.80
N GLY A 229 -0.76 -10.39 -7.10
CA GLY A 229 -1.95 -10.15 -6.27
C GLY A 229 -2.83 -11.39 -6.16
N TRP A 230 -2.87 -12.20 -7.23
CA TRP A 230 -3.52 -13.51 -7.19
C TRP A 230 -2.84 -14.46 -6.19
N MET A 231 -1.50 -14.54 -6.23
CA MET A 231 -0.72 -15.40 -5.34
C MET A 231 -0.85 -14.96 -3.87
N LYS A 232 -0.93 -13.66 -3.61
CA LYS A 232 -1.21 -13.10 -2.27
C LYS A 232 -2.57 -13.55 -1.73
N ARG A 233 -3.64 -13.42 -2.53
CA ARG A 233 -4.99 -13.85 -2.12
C ARG A 233 -5.08 -15.35 -1.93
N MET A 234 -4.46 -16.13 -2.83
CA MET A 234 -4.31 -17.58 -2.70
C MET A 234 -3.64 -17.97 -1.38
N LEU A 235 -2.46 -17.43 -1.08
CA LEU A 235 -1.72 -17.75 0.14
C LEU A 235 -2.49 -17.37 1.41
N LYS A 236 -3.13 -16.19 1.41
CA LYS A 236 -3.94 -15.73 2.55
C LYS A 236 -5.11 -16.68 2.80
N ARG A 237 -5.86 -17.03 1.75
CA ARG A 237 -7.03 -17.91 1.85
C ARG A 237 -6.65 -19.35 2.17
N SER A 238 -5.55 -19.86 1.62
CA SER A 238 -4.97 -21.16 1.99
C SER A 238 -4.55 -21.18 3.45
N GLY A 239 -3.98 -20.09 3.97
CA GLY A 239 -3.61 -19.95 5.37
C GLY A 239 -4.80 -19.86 6.32
N GLU A 240 -5.86 -19.16 5.91
CA GLU A 240 -7.15 -19.12 6.63
C GLU A 240 -7.78 -20.52 6.69
N TYR A 241 -7.89 -21.20 5.55
CA TYR A 241 -8.42 -22.56 5.44
C TYR A 241 -7.60 -23.59 6.26
N ALA A 242 -6.27 -23.42 6.31
CA ALA A 242 -5.38 -24.21 7.15
C ALA A 242 -5.68 -23.98 8.65
N ARG A 243 -5.80 -22.71 9.08
CA ARG A 243 -6.09 -22.34 10.47
C ARG A 243 -7.44 -22.86 10.94
N GLU A 244 -8.48 -22.74 10.12
CA GLU A 244 -9.83 -23.21 10.44
C GLU A 244 -9.88 -24.72 10.72
N ARG A 245 -8.99 -25.49 10.09
CA ARG A 245 -8.84 -26.94 10.30
C ARG A 245 -7.76 -27.33 11.31
N GLY A 246 -7.14 -26.36 11.98
CA GLY A 246 -6.12 -26.60 13.01
C GLY A 246 -4.73 -26.98 12.48
N TYR A 247 -4.45 -26.75 11.18
CA TYR A 247 -3.14 -26.99 10.61
C TYR A 247 -2.15 -25.87 10.99
N LYS A 248 -0.88 -26.23 11.23
CA LYS A 248 0.21 -25.30 11.56
C LYS A 248 0.99 -24.78 10.34
N ARG A 249 0.65 -25.28 9.15
CA ARG A 249 1.31 -24.99 7.87
C ARG A 249 0.34 -25.17 6.72
N ILE A 250 0.59 -24.52 5.59
CA ILE A 250 -0.13 -24.76 4.34
C ILE A 250 0.45 -26.02 3.69
N ASP A 251 -0.40 -27.00 3.42
CA ASP A 251 -0.08 -28.20 2.64
C ASP A 251 -0.92 -28.23 1.34
N ILE A 252 -0.65 -29.20 0.46
CA ILE A 252 -1.30 -29.29 -0.87
C ILE A 252 -2.83 -29.20 -0.76
N GLU A 253 -3.40 -29.89 0.24
CA GLU A 253 -4.84 -29.94 0.45
C GLU A 253 -5.46 -28.54 0.62
N GLN A 254 -4.74 -27.60 1.25
CA GLN A 254 -5.22 -26.24 1.50
C GLN A 254 -5.09 -25.33 0.26
N VAL A 255 -4.42 -25.79 -0.80
CA VAL A 255 -4.27 -25.09 -2.08
C VAL A 255 -5.30 -25.61 -3.08
N VAL A 256 -5.42 -26.93 -3.25
CA VAL A 256 -6.26 -27.55 -4.28
C VAL A 256 -7.77 -27.41 -4.05
N HIS A 257 -8.20 -27.21 -2.80
CA HIS A 257 -9.61 -27.02 -2.46
C HIS A 257 -10.12 -25.60 -2.66
N LEU A 258 -9.25 -24.67 -3.08
CA LEU A 258 -9.63 -23.29 -3.37
C LEU A 258 -9.92 -23.16 -4.87
N ASP A 259 -11.05 -22.54 -5.21
CA ASP A 259 -11.36 -22.19 -6.60
C ASP A 259 -10.50 -21.00 -7.03
N ALA A 260 -9.44 -21.28 -7.79
CA ALA A 260 -8.46 -20.31 -8.30
C ALA A 260 -9.07 -19.03 -8.92
N PHE A 261 -10.30 -19.07 -9.43
CA PHE A 261 -10.95 -17.96 -10.15
C PHE A 261 -11.97 -17.20 -9.30
N GLN A 262 -12.27 -17.64 -8.07
CA GLN A 262 -13.23 -17.01 -7.16
C GLN A 262 -12.56 -16.43 -5.90
N ILE A 263 -11.28 -16.05 -6.00
CA ILE A 263 -10.42 -15.65 -4.87
C ILE A 263 -9.97 -14.19 -4.92
#